data_AF-A0A7C2Y234-F1
#
_entry.id   AF-A0A7C2Y234-F1
#
_cell.length_a   1.000
_cell.length_b   1.000
_cell.length_c   1.000
_cell.angle_alpha   90.00
_cell.angle_beta   90.00
_cell.angle_gamma   90.00
#
_symmetry.space_group_name_H-M   'P 1'
#
loop_
_entity.id
_entity.type
_entity.pdbx_description
1 polymer ?
#
loop_
_entity_poly.entity_id
_entity_poly.type
_entity_poly.pdbx_seq_one_letter_code
_entity_poly.pdbx_strand_id
1 'polypeptide(L)'
;MDTEPQDPTDLFTLEIASDAHVGYAEQISKMLEESAKARGIGIAKRPPEYIAQKMREGKAVVAFAKSGKLVGYSYIETWTHGKYVANSGLIVDPEFRNSGLGKRIKHAIFELSRKKYPNARIFSITTSHAVMKMNTELGFKPAPFSELTTDKEFWDGCQSCRNYDILTRNNRKHCLCTGLLFDPNDVRTVAIKKRENRLVVLAFSGGLDTSYCTKYLSAELDLEVHSVVVNTGGFNAEDLAEIENRARRLGVKKHVVLDETENYYQKCIKYLIFGNVLKNNTYPLSASAERVFQATALAQYARAVKAGSIAHGSTGLDNDQVRFDIAFNILIPEATILAPIRDHHVSRNAEIEYLKKHHIEFDWAKAQYSMNKGLWGSSIGGPETFTSSEWLPEEAYPTRFSNSAPQTIELHFKRGELFGINDIAYENPVHAIQALEKIAGPYAIGRDIHVDDTSFGIKDRIGFEAAAPLVIIKAHHALEKHVLTKWQLYWKDQLADWYGTMLHEGQYLDPVMRNIESFLEASQKTVTGVVSVYLAPYRFQILGITSPHDLMSPEFSVYNEAYHAWTGEDARGFSKMLANQSMIYYKVNRNDEQS
;
A
#
# COMPACT_ATOMS: atom_id res chain seq x y z
N MET A 1 -2.19 34.09 35.77
CA MET A 1 -0.78 34.00 35.32
C MET A 1 -0.48 32.53 35.24
N ASP A 2 -0.97 31.90 34.17
CA ASP A 2 -0.78 30.48 33.92
C ASP A 2 0.44 30.36 33.01
N THR A 3 1.50 29.79 33.56
CA THR A 3 2.76 29.55 32.87
C THR A 3 2.55 28.52 31.76
N GLU A 4 2.92 28.88 30.53
CA GLU A 4 3.00 27.98 29.38
C GLU A 4 3.79 26.69 29.71
N PRO A 5 3.41 25.52 29.16
CA PRO A 5 4.22 24.32 29.29
C PRO A 5 5.52 24.49 28.48
N GLN A 6 6.64 24.62 29.19
CA GLN A 6 7.97 24.67 28.61
C GLN A 6 8.29 23.37 27.83
N ASP A 7 8.91 23.53 26.67
CA ASP A 7 9.47 22.45 25.87
C ASP A 7 10.44 21.57 26.72
N PRO A 8 10.25 20.23 26.80
CA PRO A 8 11.10 19.33 27.59
C PRO A 8 12.58 19.30 27.18
N THR A 9 12.93 19.84 26.01
CA THR A 9 14.32 19.90 25.54
C THR A 9 15.20 20.80 26.41
N ASP A 10 14.63 21.83 27.03
CA ASP A 10 15.37 22.88 27.74
C ASP A 10 15.77 22.55 29.19
N LEU A 11 15.33 21.43 29.78
CA LEU A 11 15.50 21.18 31.22
C LEU A 11 16.84 20.54 31.63
N PHE A 12 17.55 19.90 30.68
CA PHE A 12 18.74 19.09 30.97
C PHE A 12 19.83 19.23 29.90
N THR A 13 21.08 19.24 30.35
CA THR A 13 22.27 19.16 29.50
C THR A 13 22.82 17.73 29.55
N LEU A 14 23.06 17.11 28.39
CA LEU A 14 23.68 15.79 28.26
C LEU A 14 25.06 15.95 27.63
N GLU A 15 26.06 15.31 28.22
CA GLU A 15 27.44 15.38 27.77
C GLU A 15 28.06 13.99 27.69
N ILE A 16 28.96 13.79 26.72
CA ILE A 16 29.85 12.63 26.72
C ILE A 16 30.87 12.87 27.83
N ALA A 17 30.92 11.95 28.78
CA ALA A 17 31.81 12.08 29.92
C ALA A 17 33.29 12.07 29.48
N SER A 18 34.12 12.72 30.28
CA SER A 18 35.55 12.96 30.04
C SER A 18 36.26 13.07 31.39
N ASP A 19 37.56 13.37 31.39
CA ASP A 19 38.34 13.58 32.62
C ASP A 19 37.75 14.65 33.55
N ALA A 20 37.10 15.68 32.99
CA ALA A 20 36.44 16.75 33.75
C ALA A 20 35.28 16.24 34.64
N HIS A 21 34.73 15.06 34.32
CA HIS A 21 33.57 14.49 34.98
C HIS A 21 33.92 13.48 36.08
N VAL A 22 35.19 13.09 36.19
CA VAL A 22 35.65 12.03 37.11
C VAL A 22 35.31 12.33 38.58
N GLY A 23 35.25 13.60 38.97
CA GLY A 23 34.84 14.01 40.31
C GLY A 23 33.44 13.54 40.74
N TYR A 24 32.57 13.19 39.79
CA TYR A 24 31.22 12.68 40.05
C TYR A 24 31.15 11.15 40.21
N ALA A 25 32.26 10.42 40.07
CA ALA A 25 32.25 8.96 40.06
C ALA A 25 31.73 8.34 41.38
N GLU A 26 32.09 8.92 42.54
CA GLU A 26 31.57 8.49 43.84
C GLU A 26 30.06 8.68 43.96
N GLN A 27 29.57 9.86 43.54
CA GLN A 27 28.14 10.17 43.54
C GLN A 27 27.36 9.18 42.66
N ILE A 28 27.86 8.88 41.45
CA ILE A 28 27.22 7.92 40.54
C ILE A 28 27.24 6.50 41.11
N SER A 29 28.35 6.07 41.71
CA SER A 29 28.42 4.78 42.40
C SER A 29 27.33 4.68 43.46
N LYS A 30 27.12 5.75 44.23
CA LYS A 30 26.09 5.81 45.28
C LYS A 30 24.68 5.78 44.69
N MET A 31 24.41 6.57 43.65
CA MET A 31 23.11 6.59 42.96
C MET A 31 22.74 5.22 42.38
N LEU A 32 23.71 4.51 41.79
CA LEU A 32 23.52 3.15 41.28
C LEU A 32 23.19 2.17 42.42
N GLU A 33 23.90 2.27 43.55
CA GLU A 33 23.67 1.44 44.73
C GLU A 33 22.29 1.69 45.36
N GLU A 34 21.89 2.95 45.51
CA GLU A 34 20.59 3.32 46.09
C GLU A 34 19.43 2.88 45.18
N SER A 35 19.55 3.08 43.87
CA SER A 35 18.53 2.63 42.92
C SER A 35 18.43 1.11 42.83
N ALA A 36 19.52 0.38 43.13
CA ALA A 36 19.51 -1.08 43.25
C ALA A 36 18.64 -1.51 44.42
N LYS A 37 18.96 -0.97 45.61
CA LYS A 37 18.29 -1.28 46.88
C LYS A 37 16.79 -1.01 46.79
N ALA A 38 16.41 0.12 46.21
CA ALA A 38 15.00 0.50 46.02
C ALA A 38 14.21 -0.49 45.13
N ARG A 39 14.87 -1.19 44.19
CA ARG A 39 14.24 -2.17 43.30
C ARG A 39 14.29 -3.60 43.86
N GLY A 40 14.87 -3.79 45.06
CA GLY A 40 15.08 -5.09 45.68
C GLY A 40 16.10 -5.99 44.94
N ILE A 41 16.58 -5.61 43.76
CA ILE A 41 17.56 -6.38 43.02
C ILE A 41 18.93 -6.20 43.65
N GLY A 42 19.57 -7.29 44.07
CA GLY A 42 20.95 -7.25 44.55
C GLY A 42 21.89 -6.80 43.44
N ILE A 43 22.77 -5.82 43.69
CA ILE A 43 23.71 -5.31 42.69
C ILE A 43 25.16 -5.37 43.19
N ALA A 44 26.04 -5.65 42.23
CA ALA A 44 27.47 -5.43 42.24
C ALA A 44 27.70 -3.93 42.11
N LYS A 45 27.82 -3.26 43.26
CA LYS A 45 28.30 -1.87 43.38
C LYS A 45 29.44 -1.66 42.38
N ARG A 46 29.34 -0.65 41.51
CA ARG A 46 30.41 -0.31 40.57
C ARG A 46 31.41 0.58 41.30
N PRO A 47 32.66 0.16 41.49
CA PRO A 47 33.64 0.97 42.18
C PRO A 47 33.78 2.35 41.50
N PRO A 48 33.93 3.45 42.27
CA PRO A 48 34.17 4.78 41.70
C PRO A 48 35.32 4.80 40.69
N GLU A 49 36.38 4.01 40.91
CA GLU A 49 37.53 3.91 40.01
C GLU A 49 37.13 3.36 38.64
N TYR A 50 36.23 2.37 38.62
CA TYR A 50 35.71 1.78 37.39
C TYR A 50 34.81 2.77 36.64
N ILE A 51 33.95 3.51 37.35
CA ILE A 51 33.13 4.57 36.76
C ILE A 51 34.02 5.67 36.16
N ALA A 52 35.00 6.13 36.93
CA ALA A 52 35.98 7.12 36.49
C ALA A 52 36.69 6.67 35.21
N GLN A 53 37.13 5.42 35.15
CA GLN A 53 37.77 4.86 33.96
C GLN A 53 36.85 4.95 32.72
N LYS A 54 35.57 4.59 32.83
CA LYS A 54 34.62 4.72 31.70
C LYS A 54 34.44 6.16 31.23
N MET A 55 34.52 7.12 32.14
CA MET A 55 34.50 8.55 31.79
C MET A 55 35.75 8.97 31.04
N ARG A 56 36.96 8.59 31.50
CA ARG A 56 38.23 8.91 30.83
C ARG A 56 38.30 8.33 29.41
N GLU A 57 37.77 7.11 29.23
CA GLU A 57 37.67 6.45 27.93
C GLU A 57 36.63 7.08 26.98
N GLY A 58 35.89 8.10 27.44
CA GLY A 58 34.76 8.70 26.73
C GLY A 58 33.68 7.68 26.42
N LYS A 59 33.48 6.69 27.29
CA LYS A 59 32.51 5.60 27.16
C LYS A 59 31.30 5.79 28.07
N ALA A 60 31.02 7.01 28.52
CA ALA A 60 29.87 7.29 29.36
C ALA A 60 29.16 8.58 28.92
N VAL A 61 27.88 8.67 29.28
CA VAL A 61 27.05 9.85 29.13
C VAL A 61 26.62 10.28 30.53
N VAL A 62 26.78 11.56 30.84
CA VAL A 62 26.32 12.21 32.07
C VAL A 62 25.24 13.21 31.72
N ALA A 63 24.32 13.43 32.66
CA ALA A 63 23.28 14.43 32.52
C ALA A 63 23.25 15.36 33.74
N PHE A 64 23.12 16.66 33.47
CA PHE A 64 23.04 17.72 34.48
C PHE A 64 21.71 18.48 34.37
N ALA A 65 21.14 18.84 35.51
CA ALA A 65 20.06 19.83 35.58
C ALA A 65 20.64 21.25 35.37
N LYS A 66 19.79 22.24 35.04
CA LYS A 66 20.22 23.65 34.91
C LYS A 66 20.98 24.18 36.13
N SER A 67 20.72 23.64 37.31
CA SER A 67 21.42 23.99 38.55
C SER A 67 22.86 23.47 38.64
N GLY A 68 23.34 22.71 37.65
CA GLY A 68 24.64 22.03 37.67
C GLY A 68 24.63 20.71 38.47
N LYS A 69 23.49 20.32 39.06
CA LYS A 69 23.34 19.04 39.77
C LYS A 69 23.41 17.89 38.76
N LEU A 70 24.24 16.88 39.03
CA LEU A 70 24.24 15.62 38.29
C LEU A 70 22.94 14.85 38.55
N VAL A 71 22.22 14.52 37.47
CA VAL A 71 20.88 13.91 37.53
C VAL A 71 20.74 12.63 36.72
N GLY A 72 21.75 12.23 35.96
CA GLY A 72 21.71 10.94 35.28
C GLY A 72 23.05 10.49 34.69
N TYR A 73 23.14 9.18 34.42
CA TYR A 73 24.35 8.54 33.93
C TYR A 73 24.03 7.24 33.19
N SER A 74 24.85 6.89 32.20
CA SER A 74 24.93 5.54 31.58
C SER A 74 26.30 5.36 30.93
N TYR A 75 26.75 4.10 30.76
CA TYR A 75 28.05 3.80 30.17
C TYR A 75 28.01 2.62 29.19
N ILE A 76 29.05 2.56 28.37
CA ILE A 76 29.28 1.53 27.37
C ILE A 76 30.23 0.49 27.96
N GLU A 77 29.85 -0.77 27.83
CA GLU A 77 30.75 -1.90 28.05
C GLU A 77 30.92 -2.73 26.78
N THR A 78 32.13 -3.18 26.53
CA THR A 78 32.50 -3.93 25.32
C THR A 78 32.86 -5.35 25.63
N TRP A 79 32.39 -6.28 24.81
CA TRP A 79 32.52 -7.71 24.99
C TRP A 79 32.99 -8.37 23.69
N THR A 80 33.65 -9.52 23.82
CA THR A 80 34.09 -10.37 22.71
C THR A 80 34.85 -9.56 21.64
N HIS A 81 35.89 -8.85 22.06
CA HIS A 81 36.70 -7.95 21.23
C HIS A 81 35.90 -6.87 20.48
N GLY A 82 34.83 -6.35 21.10
CA GLY A 82 34.01 -5.28 20.52
C GLY A 82 32.95 -5.74 19.51
N LYS A 83 32.74 -7.06 19.36
CA LYS A 83 31.60 -7.59 18.58
C LYS A 83 30.26 -7.34 19.27
N TYR A 84 30.27 -7.31 20.61
CA TYR A 84 29.10 -7.07 21.42
C TYR A 84 29.30 -5.86 22.33
N VAL A 85 28.28 -5.02 22.44
CA VAL A 85 28.29 -3.80 23.25
C VAL A 85 27.07 -3.78 24.16
N ALA A 86 27.25 -3.46 25.44
CA ALA A 86 26.17 -3.29 26.40
C ALA A 86 26.06 -1.84 26.88
N ASN A 87 24.89 -1.24 26.70
CA ASN A 87 24.57 0.08 27.25
C ASN A 87 24.06 -0.09 28.68
N SER A 88 24.97 0.04 29.64
CA SER A 88 24.81 -0.34 31.03
C SER A 88 24.65 0.86 31.96
N GLY A 89 24.21 0.58 33.19
CA GLY A 89 24.22 1.56 34.28
C GLY A 89 23.30 2.76 34.08
N LEU A 90 22.21 2.63 33.32
CA LEU A 90 21.23 3.71 33.18
C LEU A 90 20.64 4.05 34.55
N ILE A 91 20.94 5.26 35.02
CA ILE A 91 20.42 5.82 36.26
C ILE A 91 19.92 7.24 36.04
N VAL A 92 18.79 7.54 36.68
CA VAL A 92 18.16 8.85 36.73
C VAL A 92 17.84 9.14 38.18
N ASP A 93 18.21 10.33 38.64
CA ASP A 93 17.88 10.85 39.97
C ASP A 93 16.36 10.72 40.21
N PRO A 94 15.92 10.22 41.38
CA PRO A 94 14.50 10.02 41.69
C PRO A 94 13.59 11.22 41.40
N GLU A 95 14.05 12.45 41.64
CA GLU A 95 13.28 13.68 41.43
C GLU A 95 12.94 13.92 39.95
N PHE A 96 13.77 13.38 39.05
CA PHE A 96 13.65 13.59 37.60
C PHE A 96 13.18 12.34 36.86
N ARG A 97 12.71 11.31 37.58
CA ARG A 97 12.03 10.17 36.95
C ARG A 97 10.74 10.66 36.28
N ASN A 98 10.38 10.05 35.16
CA ASN A 98 9.24 10.43 34.32
C ASN A 98 9.34 11.80 33.59
N SER A 99 10.44 12.53 33.71
CA SER A 99 10.70 13.77 32.94
C SER A 99 11.10 13.55 31.47
N GLY A 100 11.21 12.30 31.03
CA GLY A 100 11.80 11.94 29.72
C GLY A 100 13.34 11.84 29.72
N LEU A 101 14.02 12.27 30.79
CA LEU A 101 15.49 12.24 30.88
C LEU A 101 16.10 10.84 30.65
N GLY A 102 15.48 9.79 31.19
CA GLY A 102 15.96 8.42 31.00
C GLY A 102 15.99 7.98 29.54
N LYS A 103 14.99 8.41 28.75
CA LYS A 103 14.94 8.17 27.31
C LYS A 103 16.05 8.95 26.60
N ARG A 104 16.26 10.21 26.94
CA ARG A 104 17.34 11.05 26.37
C ARG A 104 18.73 10.44 26.62
N ILE A 105 19.02 10.01 27.85
CA ILE A 105 20.30 9.36 28.19
C ILE A 105 20.45 8.05 27.41
N LYS A 106 19.37 7.26 27.30
CA LYS A 106 19.38 5.99 26.56
C LYS A 106 19.63 6.17 25.06
N HIS A 107 19.05 7.19 24.44
CA HIS A 107 19.36 7.57 23.06
C HIS A 107 20.81 8.02 22.92
N ALA A 108 21.28 8.93 23.77
CA ALA A 108 22.64 9.46 23.70
C ALA A 108 23.72 8.36 23.86
N ILE A 109 23.54 7.44 24.82
CA ILE A 109 24.50 6.33 25.00
C ILE A 109 24.43 5.33 23.85
N PHE A 110 23.25 5.15 23.24
CA PHE A 110 23.10 4.31 22.05
C PHE A 110 23.82 4.90 20.84
N GLU A 111 23.64 6.20 20.55
CA GLU A 111 24.36 6.90 19.49
C GLU A 111 25.88 6.86 19.71
N LEU A 112 26.33 7.06 20.96
CA LEU A 112 27.75 6.92 21.30
C LEU A 112 28.27 5.51 21.02
N SER A 113 27.50 4.47 21.37
CA SER A 113 27.83 3.07 21.05
C SER A 113 27.88 2.81 19.55
N ARG A 114 26.93 3.33 18.77
CA ARG A 114 26.92 3.24 17.31
C ARG A 114 28.11 3.95 16.67
N LYS A 115 28.50 5.11 17.19
CA LYS A 115 29.64 5.89 16.71
C LYS A 115 30.98 5.20 17.00
N LYS A 116 31.16 4.68 18.22
CA LYS A 116 32.41 4.01 18.63
C LYS A 116 32.53 2.58 18.08
N TYR A 117 31.41 1.88 17.93
CA TYR A 117 31.36 0.46 17.52
C TYR A 117 30.29 0.23 16.44
N PRO A 118 30.49 0.76 15.22
CA PRO A 118 29.47 0.76 14.17
C PRO A 118 29.03 -0.63 13.70
N ASN A 119 29.88 -1.65 13.85
CA ASN A 119 29.58 -3.02 13.42
C ASN A 119 29.17 -3.93 14.59
N ALA A 120 29.17 -3.42 15.83
CA ALA A 120 28.85 -4.23 16.99
C ALA A 120 27.35 -4.42 17.15
N ARG A 121 26.97 -5.62 17.61
CA ARG A 121 25.63 -5.88 18.12
C ARG A 121 25.49 -5.26 19.50
N ILE A 122 24.45 -4.45 19.70
CA ILE A 122 24.21 -3.81 20.99
C ILE A 122 23.16 -4.61 21.74
N PHE A 123 23.42 -5.00 22.97
CA PHE A 123 22.47 -5.76 23.76
C PHE A 123 22.14 -5.10 25.10
N SER A 124 20.99 -5.49 25.64
CA SER A 124 20.48 -5.03 26.92
C SER A 124 19.75 -6.17 27.60
N ILE A 125 20.02 -6.38 28.89
CA ILE A 125 19.21 -7.25 29.74
C ILE A 125 18.50 -6.39 30.78
N THR A 126 17.20 -6.59 30.98
CA THR A 126 16.44 -5.81 31.96
C THR A 126 15.19 -6.54 32.43
N THR A 127 14.74 -6.24 33.65
CA THR A 127 13.39 -6.57 34.14
C THR A 127 12.45 -5.37 34.06
N SER A 128 12.95 -4.18 33.71
CA SER A 128 12.16 -2.95 33.70
C SER A 128 11.41 -2.78 32.38
N HIS A 129 10.08 -2.78 32.45
CA HIS A 129 9.21 -2.48 31.30
C HIS A 129 9.55 -1.14 30.62
N ALA A 130 9.88 -0.11 31.41
CA ALA A 130 10.27 1.19 30.87
C ALA A 130 11.55 1.10 30.01
N VAL A 131 12.54 0.32 30.44
CA VAL A 131 13.78 0.12 29.67
C VAL A 131 13.53 -0.76 28.45
N MET A 132 12.64 -1.76 28.54
CA MET A 132 12.23 -2.56 27.38
C MET A 132 11.59 -1.67 26.31
N LYS A 133 10.64 -0.81 26.68
CA LYS A 133 10.00 0.14 25.76
C LYS A 133 11.02 1.04 25.07
N MET A 134 11.94 1.65 25.83
CA MET A 134 13.00 2.49 25.26
C MET A 134 13.91 1.73 24.28
N ASN A 135 14.27 0.49 24.61
CA ASN A 135 15.08 -0.35 23.72
C ASN A 135 14.31 -0.73 22.44
N THR A 136 13.03 -1.09 22.54
CA THR A 136 12.20 -1.41 21.37
C THR A 136 12.07 -0.22 20.42
N GLU A 137 11.89 0.99 20.97
CA GLU A 137 11.87 2.25 20.18
C GLU A 137 13.20 2.51 19.45
N LEU A 138 14.32 2.01 19.98
CA LEU A 138 15.65 2.06 19.37
C LEU A 138 15.93 0.90 18.40
N GLY A 139 14.95 0.03 18.13
CA GLY A 139 15.07 -1.09 17.20
C GLY A 139 15.64 -2.38 17.81
N PHE A 140 15.76 -2.47 19.13
CA PHE A 140 16.13 -3.73 19.78
C PHE A 140 14.97 -4.73 19.69
N LYS A 141 15.30 -6.01 19.51
CA LYS A 141 14.35 -7.11 19.46
C LYS A 141 14.58 -8.06 20.64
N PRO A 142 13.55 -8.75 21.15
CA PRO A 142 13.73 -9.84 22.10
C PRO A 142 14.70 -10.87 21.54
N ALA A 143 15.70 -11.26 22.34
CA ALA A 143 16.71 -12.24 21.95
C ALA A 143 16.97 -13.21 23.12
N PRO A 144 17.16 -14.51 22.84
CA PRO A 144 17.59 -15.46 23.84
C PRO A 144 19.00 -15.13 24.32
N PHE A 145 19.35 -15.49 25.57
CA PHE A 145 20.66 -15.13 26.13
C PHE A 145 21.82 -15.80 25.38
N SER A 146 21.56 -16.91 24.69
CA SER A 146 22.51 -17.59 23.80
C SER A 146 22.96 -16.73 22.60
N GLU A 147 22.22 -15.69 22.24
CA GLU A 147 22.57 -14.77 21.15
C GLU A 147 23.32 -13.51 21.64
N LEU A 148 23.46 -13.35 22.96
CA LEU A 148 24.20 -12.26 23.59
C LEU A 148 25.69 -12.62 23.74
N THR A 149 26.42 -11.95 24.62
CA THR A 149 27.82 -12.28 24.90
C THR A 149 27.96 -13.61 25.66
N THR A 150 28.98 -14.40 25.30
CA THR A 150 29.39 -15.60 26.03
C THR A 150 30.45 -15.32 27.11
N ASP A 151 30.91 -14.07 27.22
CA ASP A 151 32.01 -13.70 28.13
C ASP A 151 31.61 -13.90 29.59
N LYS A 152 32.41 -14.69 30.31
CA LYS A 152 32.15 -15.04 31.71
C LYS A 152 32.07 -13.80 32.61
N GLU A 153 32.94 -12.82 32.38
CA GLU A 153 33.03 -11.57 33.16
C GLU A 153 31.72 -10.77 33.14
N PHE A 154 31.01 -10.75 32.01
CA PHE A 154 29.69 -10.10 31.93
C PHE A 154 28.69 -10.78 32.88
N TRP A 155 28.61 -12.11 32.82
CA TRP A 155 27.68 -12.89 33.63
C TRP A 155 28.07 -12.93 35.11
N ASP A 156 29.35 -12.81 35.43
CA ASP A 156 29.83 -12.66 36.80
C ASP A 156 29.30 -11.36 37.43
N GLY A 157 29.03 -10.33 36.62
CA GLY A 157 28.31 -9.13 37.04
C GLY A 157 26.89 -9.37 37.57
N CYS A 158 26.30 -10.55 37.31
CA CYS A 158 25.00 -10.94 37.85
C CYS A 158 25.08 -11.68 39.20
N GLN A 159 26.27 -12.07 39.69
CA GLN A 159 26.45 -12.88 40.90
C GLN A 159 25.81 -12.29 42.16
N SER A 160 25.79 -10.96 42.24
CA SER A 160 25.18 -10.21 43.35
C SER A 160 23.65 -10.18 43.33
N CYS A 161 23.01 -10.63 42.25
CA CYS A 161 21.57 -10.56 42.07
C CYS A 161 20.87 -11.69 42.84
N ARG A 162 19.74 -11.38 43.49
CA ARG A 162 18.92 -12.40 44.18
C ARG A 162 18.44 -13.53 43.27
N ASN A 163 18.39 -13.29 41.95
CA ASN A 163 17.94 -14.25 40.94
C ASN A 163 19.12 -14.95 40.24
N TYR A 164 20.33 -14.84 40.79
CA TYR A 164 21.52 -15.43 40.18
C TYR A 164 21.43 -16.96 40.11
N ASP A 165 20.76 -17.59 41.08
CA ASP A 165 20.43 -19.01 41.07
C ASP A 165 19.61 -19.43 39.83
N ILE A 166 18.67 -18.58 39.39
CA ILE A 166 17.85 -18.84 38.19
C ILE A 166 18.73 -18.81 36.94
N LEU A 167 19.65 -17.86 36.86
CA LEU A 167 20.57 -17.76 35.74
C LEU A 167 21.51 -18.98 35.67
N THR A 168 22.08 -19.39 36.81
CA THR A 168 23.05 -20.49 36.86
C THR A 168 22.40 -21.85 36.64
N ARG A 169 21.25 -22.15 37.28
CA ARG A 169 20.55 -23.43 37.10
C ARG A 169 20.06 -23.67 35.66
N ASN A 170 19.85 -22.58 34.91
CA ASN A 170 19.46 -22.64 33.50
C ASN A 170 20.65 -22.55 32.53
N ASN A 171 21.89 -22.75 33.00
CA ASN A 171 23.10 -22.65 32.20
C ASN A 171 23.18 -21.34 31.39
N ARG A 172 22.77 -20.23 32.01
CA ARG A 172 22.74 -18.87 31.41
C ARG A 172 21.85 -18.73 30.16
N LYS A 173 20.95 -19.69 29.89
CA LYS A 173 20.04 -19.61 28.73
C LYS A 173 18.86 -18.67 28.97
N HIS A 174 18.38 -18.61 30.22
CA HIS A 174 17.24 -17.78 30.61
C HIS A 174 17.39 -17.26 32.04
N CYS A 175 16.79 -16.10 32.31
CA CYS A 175 16.60 -15.51 33.64
C CYS A 175 15.27 -14.74 33.63
N LEU A 176 14.90 -14.11 34.75
CA LEU A 176 13.75 -13.21 34.81
C LEU A 176 13.97 -11.92 34.00
N CYS A 177 15.22 -11.60 33.64
CA CYS A 177 15.52 -10.50 32.73
C CYS A 177 15.18 -10.87 31.28
N THR A 178 14.60 -9.94 30.55
CA THR A 178 14.42 -10.05 29.11
C THR A 178 15.71 -9.61 28.41
N GLY A 179 16.21 -10.48 27.52
CA GLY A 179 17.32 -10.18 26.62
C GLY A 179 16.81 -9.42 25.40
N LEU A 180 17.47 -8.33 25.06
CA LEU A 180 17.15 -7.49 23.93
C LEU A 180 18.43 -7.26 23.11
N LEU A 181 18.35 -7.42 21.80
CA LEU A 181 19.48 -7.32 20.88
C LEU A 181 19.13 -6.36 19.73
N PHE A 182 20.05 -5.46 19.45
CA PHE A 182 20.09 -4.62 18.27
C PHE A 182 21.19 -5.13 17.35
N ASP A 183 20.82 -5.58 16.15
CA ASP A 183 21.77 -5.97 15.11
C ASP A 183 21.81 -4.87 14.03
N PRO A 184 22.97 -4.23 13.78
CA PRO A 184 23.11 -3.18 12.77
C PRO A 184 22.89 -3.66 11.33
N ASN A 185 22.98 -4.96 11.07
CA ASN A 185 22.83 -5.56 9.75
C ASN A 185 21.43 -6.15 9.49
N ASP A 186 20.52 -6.03 10.45
CA ASP A 186 19.12 -6.44 10.27
C ASP A 186 18.41 -5.48 9.30
N VAL A 187 17.64 -6.03 8.36
CA VAL A 187 16.98 -5.31 7.27
C VAL A 187 16.05 -4.19 7.79
N ARG A 188 15.45 -4.37 8.98
CA ARG A 188 14.63 -3.31 9.61
C ARG A 188 15.47 -2.25 10.33
N THR A 189 16.69 -2.58 10.75
CA THR A 189 17.64 -1.62 11.33
C THR A 189 18.22 -0.68 10.27
N VAL A 190 18.36 -1.15 9.02
CA VAL A 190 18.67 -0.31 7.86
C VAL A 190 17.55 0.71 7.60
N ALA A 191 16.29 0.39 7.91
CA ALA A 191 15.17 1.35 7.85
C ALA A 191 15.26 2.44 8.93
N ILE A 192 15.94 2.21 10.06
CA ILE A 192 16.19 3.23 11.09
C ILE A 192 17.28 4.22 10.61
N LYS A 193 18.30 3.75 9.89
CA LYS A 193 19.32 4.61 9.25
C LYS A 193 18.74 5.62 8.26
N LYS A 194 17.57 5.34 7.68
CA LYS A 194 16.86 6.25 6.75
C LYS A 194 16.21 7.47 7.41
N ARG A 195 16.13 7.55 8.74
CA ARG A 195 15.54 8.71 9.45
C ARG A 195 16.30 10.02 9.30
N GLU A 196 17.49 10.05 8.67
CA GLU A 196 18.11 11.31 8.25
C GLU A 196 17.27 12.02 7.16
N ASN A 197 16.56 11.26 6.32
CA ASN A 197 15.68 11.81 5.29
C ASN A 197 14.22 11.84 5.80
N ARG A 198 13.82 13.01 6.29
CA ARG A 198 12.49 13.24 6.89
C ARG A 198 11.36 13.37 5.87
N LEU A 199 11.66 13.37 4.57
CA LEU A 199 10.66 13.53 3.52
C LEU A 199 9.86 12.24 3.30
N VAL A 200 8.53 12.36 3.41
CA VAL A 200 7.58 11.31 3.03
C VAL A 200 6.67 11.80 1.89
N VAL A 201 6.52 10.97 0.87
CA VAL A 201 5.52 11.18 -0.19
C VAL A 201 4.28 10.37 0.11
N LEU A 202 3.14 11.03 0.29
CA LEU A 202 1.85 10.40 0.63
C LEU A 202 0.91 10.41 -0.58
N ALA A 203 0.40 9.23 -0.94
CA ALA A 203 -0.77 9.09 -1.80
C ALA A 203 -1.96 9.77 -1.12
N PHE A 204 -2.44 10.87 -1.69
CA PHE A 204 -3.43 11.73 -1.05
C PHE A 204 -4.68 11.85 -1.92
N SER A 205 -5.84 11.58 -1.34
CA SER A 205 -7.15 11.71 -1.98
C SER A 205 -7.99 12.84 -1.39
N GLY A 206 -7.54 13.46 -0.30
CA GLY A 206 -8.35 14.38 0.49
C GLY A 206 -9.40 13.71 1.36
N GLY A 207 -9.56 12.39 1.28
CA GLY A 207 -10.49 11.63 2.12
C GLY A 207 -10.11 11.57 3.60
N LEU A 208 -10.95 10.92 4.41
CA LEU A 208 -10.75 10.76 5.85
C LEU A 208 -9.40 10.09 6.15
N ASP A 209 -9.19 8.94 5.52
CA ASP A 209 -8.05 8.05 5.67
C ASP A 209 -6.72 8.78 5.40
N THR A 210 -6.61 9.44 4.24
CA THR A 210 -5.38 10.16 3.86
C THR A 210 -5.18 11.46 4.66
N SER A 211 -6.26 12.05 5.20
CA SER A 211 -6.17 13.17 6.15
C SER A 211 -5.61 12.72 7.50
N TYR A 212 -6.06 11.56 8.01
CA TYR A 212 -5.48 10.92 9.19
C TYR A 212 -4.00 10.62 8.99
N CYS A 213 -3.64 9.96 7.88
CA CYS A 213 -2.25 9.66 7.56
C CYS A 213 -1.38 10.92 7.51
N THR A 214 -1.87 11.99 6.90
CA THR A 214 -1.14 13.27 6.84
C THR A 214 -0.78 13.76 8.24
N LYS A 215 -1.75 13.80 9.16
CA LYS A 215 -1.50 14.26 10.53
C LYS A 215 -0.63 13.30 11.32
N TYR A 216 -0.90 11.99 11.25
CA TYR A 216 -0.09 10.99 11.93
C TYR A 216 1.39 11.06 11.51
N LEU A 217 1.67 11.10 10.20
CA LEU A 217 3.03 11.20 9.66
C LEU A 217 3.74 12.49 10.11
N SER A 218 3.02 13.61 10.11
CA SER A 218 3.60 14.90 10.52
C SER A 218 3.79 15.04 12.04
N ALA A 219 2.78 14.67 12.84
CA ALA A 219 2.72 14.98 14.26
C ALA A 219 3.36 13.90 15.14
N GLU A 220 3.18 12.62 14.80
CA GLU A 220 3.69 11.50 15.60
C GLU A 220 5.07 11.03 15.13
N LEU A 221 5.31 11.10 13.82
CA LEU A 221 6.58 10.65 13.21
C LEU A 221 7.51 11.80 12.82
N ASP A 222 7.10 13.04 12.99
CA ASP A 222 7.90 14.24 12.71
C ASP A 222 8.43 14.26 11.26
N LEU A 223 7.63 13.80 10.30
CA LEU A 223 7.99 13.73 8.88
C LEU A 223 7.49 14.96 8.10
N GLU A 224 8.28 15.38 7.11
CA GLU A 224 7.86 16.39 6.13
C GLU A 224 6.98 15.73 5.07
N VAL A 225 5.68 16.03 5.07
CA VAL A 225 4.72 15.38 4.17
C VAL A 225 4.61 16.13 2.84
N HIS A 226 4.95 15.45 1.74
CA HIS A 226 4.54 15.82 0.39
C HIS A 226 3.29 15.03 0.03
N SER A 227 2.15 15.70 -0.04
CA SER A 227 0.91 15.08 -0.53
C SER A 227 0.89 15.08 -2.05
N VAL A 228 0.47 13.95 -2.63
CA VAL A 228 0.37 13.79 -4.08
C VAL A 228 -0.98 13.20 -4.45
N VAL A 229 -1.71 13.91 -5.28
CA VAL A 229 -2.90 13.40 -5.96
C VAL A 229 -2.47 12.91 -7.33
N VAL A 230 -2.88 11.71 -7.71
CA VAL A 230 -2.70 11.20 -9.07
C VAL A 230 -4.05 11.23 -9.76
N ASN A 231 -4.21 12.15 -10.71
CA ASN A 231 -5.42 12.25 -11.52
C ASN A 231 -5.33 11.29 -12.70
N THR A 232 -6.29 10.39 -12.79
CA THR A 232 -6.43 9.36 -13.84
C THR A 232 -7.68 9.65 -14.70
N GLY A 233 -8.22 10.86 -14.60
CA GLY A 233 -9.40 11.33 -15.32
C GLY A 233 -10.70 11.34 -14.49
N GLY A 234 -10.62 11.01 -13.20
CA GLY A 234 -11.76 11.02 -12.28
C GLY A 234 -12.09 12.38 -11.64
N PHE A 235 -11.12 13.31 -11.63
CA PHE A 235 -11.25 14.62 -10.96
C PHE A 235 -11.37 15.75 -11.97
N ASN A 236 -12.29 16.68 -11.70
CA ASN A 236 -12.34 17.96 -12.41
C ASN A 236 -11.48 19.03 -11.70
N ALA A 237 -11.37 20.22 -12.30
CA ALA A 237 -10.54 21.30 -11.76
C ALA A 237 -11.00 21.81 -10.37
N GLU A 238 -12.31 21.81 -10.11
CA GLU A 238 -12.87 22.22 -8.81
C GLU A 238 -12.54 21.19 -7.72
N ASP A 239 -12.67 19.89 -8.04
CA ASP A 239 -12.31 18.78 -7.14
C ASP A 239 -10.83 18.89 -6.72
N LEU A 240 -9.93 19.08 -7.70
CA LEU A 240 -8.50 19.21 -7.45
C LEU A 240 -8.17 20.44 -6.60
N ALA A 241 -8.84 21.57 -6.84
CA ALA A 241 -8.67 22.78 -6.04
C ALA A 241 -9.15 22.58 -4.59
N GLU A 242 -10.24 21.85 -4.37
CA GLU A 242 -10.72 21.52 -3.03
C GLU A 242 -9.72 20.62 -2.27
N ILE A 243 -9.19 19.59 -2.96
CA ILE A 243 -8.20 18.66 -2.40
C ILE A 243 -6.92 19.41 -2.03
N GLU A 244 -6.44 20.33 -2.88
CA GLU A 244 -5.27 21.15 -2.59
C GLU A 244 -5.50 22.04 -1.36
N ASN A 245 -6.64 22.73 -1.28
CA ASN A 245 -6.99 23.56 -0.13
C ASN A 245 -7.06 22.74 1.17
N ARG A 246 -7.56 21.50 1.09
CA ARG A 246 -7.58 20.57 2.23
C ARG A 246 -6.18 20.15 2.64
N ALA A 247 -5.33 19.78 1.69
CA ALA A 247 -3.94 19.41 1.95
C ALA A 247 -3.19 20.55 2.67
N ARG A 248 -3.36 21.80 2.20
CA ARG A 248 -2.78 22.98 2.85
C ARG A 248 -3.24 23.16 4.29
N ARG A 249 -4.55 23.01 4.57
CA ARG A 249 -5.09 23.06 5.94
C ARG A 249 -4.54 21.96 6.86
N LEU A 250 -4.20 20.80 6.29
CA LEU A 250 -3.58 19.71 7.04
C LEU A 250 -2.09 19.95 7.35
N GLY A 251 -1.48 21.00 6.79
CA GLY A 251 -0.09 21.36 7.05
C GLY A 251 0.91 20.54 6.23
N VAL A 252 0.51 20.03 5.06
CA VAL A 252 1.45 19.40 4.13
C VAL A 252 2.52 20.42 3.71
N LYS A 253 3.77 19.99 3.59
CA LYS A 253 4.87 20.87 3.17
C LYS A 253 4.78 21.23 1.68
N LYS A 254 4.31 20.28 0.88
CA LYS A 254 4.08 20.43 -0.55
C LYS A 254 2.86 19.62 -0.97
N HIS A 255 2.11 20.17 -1.91
CA HIS A 255 1.04 19.47 -2.60
C HIS A 255 1.38 19.39 -4.09
N VAL A 256 1.15 18.24 -4.70
CA VAL A 256 1.38 18.02 -6.13
C VAL A 256 0.21 17.24 -6.71
N VAL A 257 -0.22 17.66 -7.90
CA VAL A 257 -1.14 16.88 -8.73
C VAL A 257 -0.32 16.32 -9.90
N LEU A 258 -0.36 15.00 -10.08
CA LEU A 258 0.21 14.31 -11.23
C LEU A 258 -0.94 13.92 -12.15
N ASP A 259 -0.97 14.45 -13.36
CA ASP A 259 -1.96 14.05 -14.36
C ASP A 259 -1.45 12.85 -15.16
N GLU A 260 -2.06 11.70 -14.92
CA GLU A 260 -1.78 10.42 -15.56
C GLU A 260 -2.92 9.99 -16.49
N THR A 261 -3.89 10.86 -16.77
CA THR A 261 -5.12 10.49 -17.51
C THR A 261 -4.81 9.86 -18.87
N GLU A 262 -3.97 10.52 -19.68
CA GLU A 262 -3.59 10.01 -21.00
C GLU A 262 -2.74 8.74 -20.88
N ASN A 263 -1.78 8.73 -19.96
CA ASN A 263 -0.91 7.58 -19.75
C ASN A 263 -1.72 6.35 -19.29
N TYR A 264 -2.72 6.55 -18.43
CA TYR A 264 -3.64 5.50 -17.98
C TYR A 264 -4.49 4.96 -19.14
N TYR A 265 -4.95 5.82 -20.04
CA TYR A 265 -5.63 5.36 -21.24
C TYR A 265 -4.71 4.49 -22.12
N GLN A 266 -3.57 5.06 -22.54
CA GLN A 266 -2.65 4.43 -23.49
C GLN A 266 -2.11 3.10 -23.00
N LYS A 267 -1.86 2.98 -21.69
CA LYS A 267 -1.22 1.81 -21.10
C LYS A 267 -2.16 0.82 -20.44
N CYS A 268 -3.42 1.20 -20.19
CA CYS A 268 -4.37 0.34 -19.49
C CYS A 268 -5.72 0.24 -20.17
N ILE A 269 -6.49 1.34 -20.20
CA ILE A 269 -7.88 1.30 -20.67
C ILE A 269 -7.95 0.79 -22.12
N LYS A 270 -7.01 1.23 -22.97
CA LYS A 270 -6.87 0.73 -24.34
C LYS A 270 -6.84 -0.79 -24.39
N TYR A 271 -6.08 -1.44 -23.52
CA TYR A 271 -5.97 -2.90 -23.47
C TYR A 271 -7.15 -3.58 -22.77
N LEU A 272 -7.81 -2.92 -21.82
CA LEU A 272 -9.10 -3.37 -21.28
C LEU A 272 -10.16 -3.42 -22.38
N ILE A 273 -10.19 -2.43 -23.27
CA ILE A 273 -11.07 -2.40 -24.45
C ILE A 273 -10.67 -3.50 -25.43
N PHE A 274 -9.40 -3.58 -25.83
CA PHE A 274 -8.92 -4.56 -26.82
C PHE A 274 -9.15 -6.00 -26.36
N GLY A 275 -9.06 -6.25 -25.06
CA GLY A 275 -9.36 -7.55 -24.45
C GLY A 275 -10.86 -7.80 -24.20
N ASN A 276 -11.73 -6.80 -24.28
CA ASN A 276 -13.11 -6.86 -23.75
C ASN A 276 -13.16 -7.31 -22.28
N VAL A 277 -12.22 -6.80 -21.47
CA VAL A 277 -11.97 -7.32 -20.12
C VAL A 277 -13.15 -7.03 -19.19
N LEU A 278 -13.76 -8.11 -18.67
CA LEU A 278 -14.75 -8.08 -17.59
C LEU A 278 -14.40 -9.16 -16.57
N LYS A 279 -13.95 -8.78 -15.38
CA LYS A 279 -13.65 -9.73 -14.31
C LYS A 279 -14.93 -10.45 -13.90
N ASN A 280 -14.86 -11.78 -13.89
CA ASN A 280 -15.99 -12.67 -13.65
C ASN A 280 -17.19 -12.37 -14.57
N ASN A 281 -16.95 -11.86 -15.79
CA ASN A 281 -17.96 -11.40 -16.76
C ASN A 281 -18.86 -10.24 -16.30
N THR A 282 -18.48 -9.53 -15.23
CA THR A 282 -19.29 -8.44 -14.65
C THR A 282 -18.53 -7.12 -14.58
N TYR A 283 -17.33 -7.12 -14.00
CA TYR A 283 -16.67 -5.88 -13.57
C TYR A 283 -15.59 -5.40 -14.55
N PRO A 284 -15.66 -4.16 -15.08
CA PRO A 284 -14.69 -3.66 -16.07
C PRO A 284 -13.37 -3.16 -15.46
N LEU A 285 -13.04 -3.56 -14.23
CA LEU A 285 -11.80 -3.19 -13.52
C LEU A 285 -11.62 -1.68 -13.27
N SER A 286 -12.71 -0.95 -13.06
CA SER A 286 -12.75 0.52 -12.93
C SER A 286 -11.76 1.10 -11.91
N ALA A 287 -11.66 0.50 -10.72
CA ALA A 287 -10.81 1.00 -9.63
C ALA A 287 -9.49 0.22 -9.51
N SER A 288 -9.54 -1.11 -9.64
CA SER A 288 -8.37 -1.96 -9.42
C SER A 288 -7.24 -1.67 -10.41
N ALA A 289 -7.57 -1.47 -11.68
CA ALA A 289 -6.58 -1.19 -12.71
C ALA A 289 -5.97 0.21 -12.53
N GLU A 290 -6.78 1.18 -12.11
CA GLU A 290 -6.37 2.57 -11.85
C GLU A 290 -5.29 2.67 -10.76
N ARG A 291 -5.43 1.90 -9.66
CA ARG A 291 -4.49 1.98 -8.52
C ARG A 291 -3.06 1.68 -8.88
N VAL A 292 -2.81 0.78 -9.82
CA VAL A 292 -1.45 0.43 -10.22
C VAL A 292 -0.76 1.62 -10.90
N PHE A 293 -1.50 2.43 -11.64
CA PHE A 293 -1.00 3.65 -12.28
C PHE A 293 -0.78 4.77 -11.26
N GLN A 294 -1.70 4.91 -10.29
CA GLN A 294 -1.50 5.82 -9.17
C GLN A 294 -0.24 5.48 -8.37
N ALA A 295 -0.06 4.20 -8.04
CA ALA A 295 1.12 3.72 -7.31
C ALA A 295 2.42 3.93 -8.11
N THR A 296 2.38 3.64 -9.42
CA THR A 296 3.54 3.81 -10.31
C THR A 296 3.97 5.28 -10.41
N ALA A 297 3.02 6.19 -10.64
CA ALA A 297 3.31 7.62 -10.74
C ALA A 297 3.83 8.18 -9.40
N LEU A 298 3.23 7.75 -8.29
CA LEU A 298 3.68 8.14 -6.96
C LEU A 298 5.10 7.68 -6.67
N ALA A 299 5.44 6.43 -7.00
CA ALA A 299 6.79 5.89 -6.83
C ALA A 299 7.82 6.66 -7.66
N GLN A 300 7.48 6.97 -8.91
CA GLN A 300 8.35 7.75 -9.79
C GLN A 300 8.59 9.16 -9.25
N TYR A 301 7.55 9.83 -8.75
CA TYR A 301 7.68 11.14 -8.11
C TYR A 301 8.52 11.05 -6.83
N ALA A 302 8.26 10.07 -5.96
CA ALA A 302 9.01 9.84 -4.73
C ALA A 302 10.51 9.65 -5.00
N ARG A 303 10.85 8.88 -6.04
CA ARG A 303 12.24 8.70 -6.48
C ARG A 303 12.84 10.00 -7.01
N ALA A 304 12.10 10.77 -7.81
CA ALA A 304 12.56 12.04 -8.36
C ALA A 304 12.88 13.08 -7.26
N VAL A 305 12.07 13.11 -6.20
CA VAL A 305 12.31 13.99 -5.03
C VAL A 305 13.22 13.36 -3.98
N LYS A 306 13.73 12.14 -4.22
CA LYS A 306 14.57 11.36 -3.31
C LYS A 306 13.94 11.22 -1.92
N ALA A 307 12.65 10.90 -1.84
CA ALA A 307 11.96 10.71 -0.57
C ALA A 307 12.54 9.51 0.19
N GLY A 308 12.71 9.64 1.51
CA GLY A 308 13.15 8.54 2.36
C GLY A 308 12.06 7.49 2.60
N SER A 309 10.81 7.96 2.55
CA SER A 309 9.61 7.13 2.74
C SER A 309 8.53 7.46 1.71
N ILE A 310 7.68 6.47 1.42
CA ILE A 310 6.46 6.60 0.62
C ILE A 310 5.29 6.02 1.43
N ALA A 311 4.13 6.66 1.36
CA ALA A 311 3.00 6.33 2.21
C ALA A 311 1.69 6.25 1.43
N HIS A 312 0.77 5.41 1.91
CA HIS A 312 -0.61 5.33 1.42
C HIS A 312 -1.58 5.07 2.58
N GLY A 313 -2.86 5.36 2.36
CA GLY A 313 -3.92 5.24 3.36
C GLY A 313 -4.77 3.98 3.25
N SER A 314 -4.29 2.92 2.59
CA SER A 314 -5.09 1.71 2.40
C SER A 314 -5.28 0.95 3.72
N THR A 315 -6.44 0.30 3.87
CA THR A 315 -6.74 -0.54 5.03
C THR A 315 -6.09 -1.92 4.89
N GLY A 316 -6.02 -2.68 6.00
CA GLY A 316 -5.42 -4.02 6.02
C GLY A 316 -6.25 -5.13 5.37
N LEU A 317 -7.50 -4.89 4.99
CA LEU A 317 -8.38 -5.86 4.33
C LEU A 317 -8.57 -5.58 2.83
N ASP A 318 -8.11 -4.42 2.37
CA ASP A 318 -8.28 -3.96 0.99
C ASP A 318 -7.14 -4.48 0.11
N ASN A 319 -7.46 -4.87 -1.13
CA ASN A 319 -6.49 -5.25 -2.15
C ASN A 319 -5.61 -4.06 -2.59
N ASP A 320 -6.08 -2.82 -2.41
CA ASP A 320 -5.31 -1.63 -2.79
C ASP A 320 -3.95 -1.56 -2.08
N GLN A 321 -3.85 -2.01 -0.83
CA GLN A 321 -2.57 -2.07 -0.12
C GLN A 321 -1.55 -2.93 -0.88
N VAL A 322 -1.99 -4.05 -1.45
CA VAL A 322 -1.13 -5.01 -2.16
C VAL A 322 -0.68 -4.38 -3.46
N ARG A 323 -1.60 -3.73 -4.19
CA ARG A 323 -1.31 -3.03 -5.44
C ARG A 323 -0.27 -1.92 -5.24
N PHE A 324 -0.43 -1.10 -4.19
CA PHE A 324 0.55 -0.06 -3.85
C PHE A 324 1.90 -0.66 -3.45
N ASP A 325 1.91 -1.63 -2.52
CA ASP A 325 3.15 -2.22 -2.00
C ASP A 325 3.95 -2.94 -3.09
N ILE A 326 3.30 -3.67 -3.99
CA ILE A 326 3.97 -4.33 -5.13
C ILE A 326 4.68 -3.28 -5.99
N ALA A 327 3.97 -2.23 -6.40
CA ALA A 327 4.54 -1.18 -7.24
C ALA A 327 5.70 -0.45 -6.54
N PHE A 328 5.57 -0.15 -5.25
CA PHE A 328 6.62 0.52 -4.48
C PHE A 328 7.86 -0.36 -4.30
N ASN A 329 7.69 -1.65 -3.98
CA ASN A 329 8.81 -2.59 -3.86
C ASN A 329 9.54 -2.80 -5.19
N ILE A 330 8.86 -2.70 -6.32
CA ILE A 330 9.48 -2.81 -7.66
C ILE A 330 10.19 -1.52 -8.06
N LEU A 331 9.54 -0.37 -7.88
CA LEU A 331 9.98 0.90 -8.50
C LEU A 331 10.84 1.78 -7.59
N ILE A 332 10.72 1.61 -6.27
CA ILE A 332 11.47 2.35 -5.25
C ILE A 332 11.78 1.45 -4.02
N PRO A 333 12.43 0.28 -4.20
CA PRO A 333 12.76 -0.65 -3.10
C PRO A 333 13.59 -0.01 -1.99
N GLU A 334 14.29 1.08 -2.31
CA GLU A 334 15.06 1.88 -1.39
C GLU A 334 14.24 2.90 -0.60
N ALA A 335 12.92 3.03 -0.74
CA ALA A 335 12.10 3.84 0.16
C ALA A 335 11.46 2.97 1.26
N THR A 336 11.21 3.54 2.43
CA THR A 336 10.39 2.86 3.45
C THR A 336 8.92 3.05 3.12
N ILE A 337 8.17 1.96 2.99
CA ILE A 337 6.71 2.01 2.79
C ILE A 337 6.03 2.20 4.15
N LEU A 338 5.14 3.18 4.25
CA LEU A 338 4.35 3.48 5.44
C LEU A 338 2.86 3.36 5.14
N ALA A 339 2.14 2.51 5.88
CA ALA A 339 0.70 2.35 5.73
C ALA A 339 0.01 2.50 7.10
N PRO A 340 -0.07 3.72 7.67
CA PRO A 340 -0.46 3.92 9.07
C PRO A 340 -1.79 3.27 9.47
N ILE A 341 -2.79 3.30 8.58
CA ILE A 341 -4.12 2.74 8.87
C ILE A 341 -4.05 1.23 9.02
N ARG A 342 -3.42 0.55 8.06
CA ARG A 342 -3.15 -0.89 8.12
C ARG A 342 -2.30 -1.25 9.35
N ASP A 343 -1.16 -0.59 9.50
CA ASP A 343 -0.11 -1.00 10.44
C ASP A 343 -0.51 -0.77 11.91
N HIS A 344 -1.43 0.16 12.16
CA HIS A 344 -1.98 0.44 13.50
C HIS A 344 -3.40 -0.07 13.71
N HIS A 345 -4.00 -0.76 12.74
CA HIS A 345 -5.38 -1.24 12.78
C HIS A 345 -6.37 -0.13 13.18
N VAL A 346 -6.22 1.05 12.57
CA VAL A 346 -7.00 2.23 12.93
C VAL A 346 -8.44 2.04 12.46
N SER A 347 -9.39 2.18 13.38
CA SER A 347 -10.81 2.15 13.03
C SER A 347 -11.26 3.51 12.51
N ARG A 348 -12.30 3.54 11.66
CA ARG A 348 -12.87 4.78 11.13
C ARG A 348 -13.24 5.77 12.24
N ASN A 349 -13.84 5.29 13.33
CA ASN A 349 -14.16 6.14 14.48
C ASN A 349 -12.91 6.71 15.15
N ALA A 350 -11.82 5.94 15.25
CA ALA A 350 -10.56 6.42 15.80
C ALA A 350 -9.92 7.49 14.90
N GLU A 351 -10.04 7.38 13.57
CA GLU A 351 -9.61 8.44 12.63
C GLU A 351 -10.39 9.74 12.87
N ILE A 352 -11.72 9.65 12.98
CA ILE A 352 -12.61 10.78 13.26
C ILE A 352 -12.20 11.48 14.56
N GLU A 353 -12.05 10.72 15.64
CA GLU A 353 -11.68 11.28 16.95
C GLU A 353 -10.27 11.89 16.93
N TYR A 354 -9.32 11.25 16.24
CA TYR A 354 -7.97 11.78 16.08
C TYR A 354 -7.99 13.12 15.33
N LEU A 355 -8.68 13.21 14.20
CA LEU A 355 -8.77 14.44 13.42
C LEU A 355 -9.48 15.56 14.19
N LYS A 356 -10.54 15.24 14.95
CA LYS A 356 -11.21 16.21 15.85
C LYS A 356 -10.26 16.74 16.93
N LYS A 357 -9.45 15.88 17.54
CA LYS A 357 -8.44 16.28 18.53
C LYS A 357 -7.38 17.22 17.94
N HIS A 358 -7.12 17.11 16.64
CA HIS A 358 -6.22 17.98 15.88
C HIS A 358 -6.94 19.15 15.19
N HIS A 359 -8.18 19.46 15.59
CA HIS A 359 -8.98 20.60 15.10
C HIS A 359 -9.19 20.59 13.57
N ILE A 360 -9.37 19.40 12.99
CA ILE A 360 -9.71 19.25 11.57
C ILE A 360 -11.21 18.99 11.42
N GLU A 361 -11.86 19.87 10.65
CA GLU A 361 -13.29 19.75 10.34
C GLU A 361 -13.50 18.89 9.08
N PHE A 362 -14.51 18.01 9.12
CA PHE A 362 -14.91 17.13 8.03
C PHE A 362 -16.43 17.03 7.94
N ASP A 363 -16.96 16.81 6.72
CA ASP A 363 -18.38 16.47 6.53
C ASP A 363 -18.59 14.98 6.83
N TRP A 364 -19.00 14.69 8.06
CA TRP A 364 -19.12 13.32 8.57
C TRP A 364 -20.29 12.54 7.95
N ALA A 365 -21.29 13.21 7.37
CA ALA A 365 -22.45 12.55 6.76
C ALA A 365 -22.12 11.92 5.40
N LYS A 366 -21.22 12.55 4.63
CA LYS A 366 -20.67 11.99 3.38
C LYS A 366 -19.72 10.81 3.60
N ALA A 367 -19.39 10.48 4.85
CA ALA A 367 -18.40 9.45 5.18
C ALA A 367 -18.97 8.01 5.22
N GLN A 368 -20.27 7.79 4.98
CA GLN A 368 -20.88 6.46 5.04
C GLN A 368 -20.50 5.56 3.85
N TYR A 369 -20.40 6.12 2.65
CA TYR A 369 -19.98 5.40 1.45
C TYR A 369 -18.53 5.73 1.11
N SER A 370 -17.74 4.71 0.80
CA SER A 370 -16.40 4.86 0.24
C SER A 370 -16.52 4.78 -1.28
N MET A 371 -16.19 5.87 -1.95
CA MET A 371 -16.35 5.98 -3.41
C MET A 371 -15.01 6.25 -4.06
N ASN A 372 -14.67 5.45 -5.06
CA ASN A 372 -13.56 5.72 -5.97
C ASN A 372 -14.13 6.02 -7.35
N LYS A 373 -13.99 7.27 -7.80
CA LYS A 373 -14.45 7.73 -9.11
C LYS A 373 -13.25 7.86 -10.04
N GLY A 374 -13.26 7.13 -11.15
CA GLY A 374 -12.22 7.19 -12.17
C GLY A 374 -12.80 7.44 -13.57
N LEU A 375 -11.91 7.55 -14.56
CA LEU A 375 -12.27 7.65 -15.97
C LEU A 375 -13.04 6.42 -16.48
N TRP A 376 -12.75 5.24 -15.93
CA TRP A 376 -13.28 3.95 -16.38
C TRP A 376 -14.39 3.40 -15.48
N GLY A 377 -15.12 4.28 -14.80
CA GLY A 377 -16.23 3.96 -13.90
C GLY A 377 -15.93 4.28 -12.44
N SER A 378 -16.94 4.10 -11.59
CA SER A 378 -16.86 4.35 -10.14
C SER A 378 -17.13 3.07 -9.36
N SER A 379 -16.36 2.83 -8.30
CA SER A 379 -16.63 1.76 -7.33
C SER A 379 -17.13 2.34 -6.00
N ILE A 380 -18.05 1.64 -5.35
CA ILE A 380 -18.79 2.10 -4.18
C ILE A 380 -18.79 0.97 -3.16
N GLY A 381 -18.15 1.21 -2.01
CA GLY A 381 -18.26 0.40 -0.81
C GLY A 381 -19.18 1.06 0.21
N GLY A 382 -19.98 0.27 0.92
CA GLY A 382 -20.93 0.77 1.91
C GLY A 382 -21.50 -0.33 2.79
N PRO A 383 -22.37 0.01 3.75
CA PRO A 383 -22.99 -0.97 4.64
C PRO A 383 -23.62 -2.16 3.90
N GLU A 384 -24.29 -1.88 2.78
CA GLU A 384 -24.99 -2.87 1.96
C GLU A 384 -24.02 -3.83 1.28
N THR A 385 -22.79 -3.40 0.98
CA THR A 385 -21.77 -4.26 0.37
C THR A 385 -21.14 -5.23 1.37
N PHE A 386 -21.36 -5.04 2.68
CA PHE A 386 -20.90 -5.97 3.72
C PHE A 386 -21.83 -7.18 3.91
N THR A 387 -23.02 -7.15 3.31
CA THR A 387 -23.96 -8.27 3.32
C THR A 387 -24.06 -8.90 1.93
N SER A 388 -24.57 -10.12 1.83
CA SER A 388 -24.71 -10.82 0.55
C SER A 388 -26.03 -10.54 -0.18
N SER A 389 -27.01 -9.91 0.50
CA SER A 389 -28.40 -9.82 0.03
C SER A 389 -28.90 -8.41 -0.26
N GLU A 390 -28.18 -7.36 0.16
CA GLU A 390 -28.64 -5.98 0.01
C GLU A 390 -28.08 -5.32 -1.25
N TRP A 391 -28.79 -4.37 -1.83
CA TRP A 391 -28.34 -3.58 -2.98
C TRP A 391 -27.99 -2.16 -2.55
N LEU A 392 -27.13 -1.49 -3.33
CA LEU A 392 -26.84 -0.08 -3.10
C LEU A 392 -28.07 0.77 -3.41
N PRO A 393 -28.46 1.71 -2.52
CA PRO A 393 -29.55 2.64 -2.78
C PRO A 393 -29.17 3.65 -3.88
N GLU A 394 -30.17 4.26 -4.53
CA GLU A 394 -29.96 5.24 -5.61
C GLU A 394 -29.05 6.39 -5.16
N GLU A 395 -29.18 6.79 -3.89
CA GLU A 395 -28.45 7.87 -3.25
C GLU A 395 -26.94 7.61 -3.19
N ALA A 396 -26.51 6.35 -3.20
CA ALA A 396 -25.10 5.95 -3.12
C ALA A 396 -24.33 6.14 -4.43
N TYR A 397 -25.03 6.16 -5.58
CA TYR A 397 -24.40 6.33 -6.88
C TYR A 397 -24.05 7.81 -7.16
N PRO A 398 -22.84 8.12 -7.68
CA PRO A 398 -22.45 9.51 -7.95
C PRO A 398 -23.27 10.14 -9.08
N THR A 399 -23.60 9.38 -10.11
CA THR A 399 -24.43 9.84 -11.22
C THR A 399 -25.90 9.61 -10.90
N ARG A 400 -26.72 10.67 -10.90
CA ARG A 400 -28.17 10.55 -10.64
C ARG A 400 -28.92 10.13 -11.90
N PHE A 401 -29.86 9.19 -11.75
CA PHE A 401 -30.84 8.92 -12.79
C PHE A 401 -31.57 10.21 -13.16
N SER A 402 -31.49 10.60 -14.43
CA SER A 402 -32.01 11.89 -14.91
C SER A 402 -32.49 11.87 -16.35
N ASN A 403 -32.32 10.76 -17.08
CA ASN A 403 -32.81 10.62 -18.45
C ASN A 403 -33.61 9.32 -18.64
N SER A 404 -34.89 9.47 -18.99
CA SER A 404 -35.80 8.35 -19.26
C SER A 404 -36.15 8.14 -20.73
N ALA A 405 -35.82 9.11 -21.60
CA ALA A 405 -36.18 9.08 -23.01
C ALA A 405 -35.17 8.24 -23.80
N PRO A 406 -35.56 7.11 -24.41
CA PRO A 406 -34.61 6.28 -25.12
C PRO A 406 -33.94 7.00 -26.30
N GLN A 407 -32.68 6.67 -26.55
CA GLN A 407 -31.86 7.29 -27.60
C GLN A 407 -31.03 6.22 -28.31
N THR A 408 -30.89 6.33 -29.63
CA THR A 408 -29.89 5.56 -30.38
C THR A 408 -28.67 6.43 -30.62
N ILE A 409 -27.49 5.87 -30.39
CA ILE A 409 -26.20 6.49 -30.67
C ILE A 409 -25.36 5.58 -31.56
N GLU A 410 -24.40 6.17 -32.26
CA GLU A 410 -23.39 5.47 -33.05
C GLU A 410 -22.02 5.62 -32.40
N LEU A 411 -21.29 4.52 -32.25
CA LEU A 411 -19.92 4.50 -31.73
C LEU A 411 -18.97 4.15 -32.86
N HIS A 412 -17.98 5.02 -33.09
CA HIS A 412 -17.03 4.88 -34.18
C HIS A 412 -15.70 4.36 -33.62
N PHE A 413 -15.27 3.21 -34.13
CA PHE A 413 -14.02 2.55 -33.76
C PHE A 413 -13.03 2.57 -34.91
N LYS A 414 -11.76 2.81 -34.59
CA LYS A 414 -10.63 2.74 -35.52
C LYS A 414 -9.51 1.97 -34.86
N ARG A 415 -9.18 0.81 -35.44
CA ARG A 415 -8.19 -0.13 -34.90
C ARG A 415 -8.42 -0.42 -33.40
N GLY A 416 -9.66 -0.73 -33.03
CA GLY A 416 -10.09 -1.05 -31.67
C GLY A 416 -10.35 0.16 -30.77
N GLU A 417 -9.86 1.35 -31.13
CA GLU A 417 -9.99 2.55 -30.29
C GLU A 417 -11.28 3.32 -30.64
N LEU A 418 -12.03 3.75 -29.61
CA LEU A 418 -13.18 4.63 -29.77
C LEU A 418 -12.69 6.04 -30.14
N PHE A 419 -13.10 6.54 -31.30
CA PHE A 419 -12.70 7.86 -31.79
C PHE A 419 -13.87 8.78 -32.14
N GLY A 420 -15.12 8.31 -32.07
CA GLY A 420 -16.29 9.13 -32.40
C GLY A 420 -17.58 8.63 -31.79
N ILE A 421 -18.51 9.55 -31.57
CA ILE A 421 -19.88 9.30 -31.10
C ILE A 421 -20.83 10.14 -31.95
N ASN A 422 -21.75 9.48 -32.66
CA ASN A 422 -22.57 10.11 -33.71
C ASN A 422 -21.66 10.91 -34.67
N ASP A 423 -22.07 12.12 -35.04
CA ASP A 423 -21.31 12.99 -35.94
C ASP A 423 -20.08 13.68 -35.31
N ILE A 424 -19.75 13.40 -34.04
CA ILE A 424 -18.66 14.05 -33.31
C ILE A 424 -17.44 13.12 -33.22
N ALA A 425 -16.33 13.58 -33.81
CA ALA A 425 -15.03 12.92 -33.68
C ALA A 425 -14.21 13.51 -32.52
N TYR A 426 -13.41 12.66 -31.88
CA TYR A 426 -12.51 12.99 -30.78
C TYR A 426 -11.09 12.57 -31.14
N GLU A 427 -10.14 13.52 -31.11
CA GLU A 427 -8.72 13.21 -31.30
C GLU A 427 -8.14 12.43 -30.12
N ASN A 428 -8.69 12.65 -28.92
CA ASN A 428 -8.30 11.95 -27.71
C ASN A 428 -9.42 10.98 -27.28
N PRO A 429 -9.16 9.66 -27.23
CA PRO A 429 -10.12 8.66 -26.75
C PRO A 429 -10.63 8.90 -25.31
N VAL A 430 -9.83 9.52 -24.44
CA VAL A 430 -10.27 9.95 -23.09
C VAL A 430 -11.49 10.86 -23.19
N HIS A 431 -11.46 11.84 -24.10
CA HIS A 431 -12.59 12.75 -24.30
C HIS A 431 -13.80 12.03 -24.86
N ALA A 432 -13.61 11.01 -25.72
CA ALA A 432 -14.71 10.18 -26.20
C ALA A 432 -15.36 9.38 -25.06
N ILE A 433 -14.56 8.79 -24.16
CA ILE A 433 -15.08 8.07 -22.98
C ILE A 433 -15.87 9.02 -22.07
N GLN A 434 -15.32 10.19 -21.76
CA GLN A 434 -16.00 11.19 -20.94
C GLN A 434 -17.29 11.70 -21.58
N ALA A 435 -17.31 11.89 -22.91
CA ALA A 435 -18.51 12.27 -23.63
C ALA A 435 -19.57 11.17 -23.59
N LEU A 436 -19.17 9.91 -23.78
CA LEU A 436 -20.08 8.78 -23.68
C LEU A 436 -20.64 8.64 -22.26
N GLU A 437 -19.82 8.86 -21.23
CA GLU A 437 -20.28 8.80 -19.84
C GLU A 437 -21.35 9.85 -19.56
N LYS A 438 -21.18 11.08 -20.09
CA LYS A 438 -22.20 12.14 -20.01
C LYS A 438 -23.51 11.79 -20.72
N ILE A 439 -23.46 10.97 -21.79
CA ILE A 439 -24.64 10.55 -22.55
C ILE A 439 -25.31 9.35 -21.85
N ALA A 440 -24.55 8.32 -21.48
CA ALA A 440 -25.06 7.04 -20.99
C ALA A 440 -25.32 7.02 -19.47
N GLY A 441 -24.51 7.74 -18.68
CA GLY A 441 -24.64 7.79 -17.22
C GLY A 441 -26.02 8.24 -16.71
N PRO A 442 -26.66 9.29 -17.29
CA PRO A 442 -28.00 9.72 -16.92
C PRO A 442 -29.10 8.65 -17.01
N TYR A 443 -28.88 7.58 -17.79
CA TYR A 443 -29.78 6.43 -17.90
C TYR A 443 -29.58 5.38 -16.79
N ALA A 444 -28.67 5.59 -15.84
CA ALA A 444 -28.30 4.61 -14.80
C ALA A 444 -27.79 3.28 -15.38
N ILE A 445 -27.15 3.32 -16.55
CA ILE A 445 -26.57 2.14 -17.21
C ILE A 445 -25.30 1.70 -16.46
N GLY A 446 -25.13 0.38 -16.36
CA GLY A 446 -23.89 -0.21 -15.84
C GLY A 446 -23.70 -0.10 -14.34
N ARG A 447 -24.80 0.05 -13.59
CA ARG A 447 -24.86 -0.13 -12.15
C ARG A 447 -25.02 -1.60 -11.82
N ASP A 448 -24.10 -2.16 -11.04
CA ASP A 448 -24.14 -3.56 -10.64
C ASP A 448 -23.31 -3.79 -9.37
N ILE A 449 -23.34 -5.03 -8.87
CA ILE A 449 -22.51 -5.51 -7.78
C ILE A 449 -21.54 -6.56 -8.31
N HIS A 450 -20.26 -6.42 -7.95
CA HIS A 450 -19.23 -7.40 -8.21
C HIS A 450 -18.86 -8.14 -6.92
N VAL A 451 -18.67 -9.46 -7.04
CA VAL A 451 -18.09 -10.32 -6.00
C VAL A 451 -16.88 -11.03 -6.59
N ASP A 452 -15.75 -10.96 -5.91
CA ASP A 452 -14.52 -11.64 -6.32
C ASP A 452 -13.70 -12.12 -5.12
N ASP A 453 -12.72 -12.96 -5.39
CA ASP A 453 -11.73 -13.38 -4.40
C ASP A 453 -10.61 -12.33 -4.32
N THR A 454 -10.33 -11.86 -3.11
CA THR A 454 -9.21 -10.97 -2.80
C THR A 454 -7.88 -11.72 -2.89
N SER A 455 -6.77 -10.97 -2.95
CA SER A 455 -5.43 -11.55 -2.89
C SER A 455 -5.14 -12.30 -1.57
N PHE A 456 -6.00 -12.14 -0.56
CA PHE A 456 -5.92 -12.85 0.72
C PHE A 456 -6.81 -14.09 0.80
N GLY A 457 -7.51 -14.45 -0.29
CA GLY A 457 -8.36 -15.63 -0.37
C GLY A 457 -9.73 -15.49 0.33
N ILE A 458 -10.14 -14.27 0.64
CA ILE A 458 -11.50 -13.96 1.13
C ILE A 458 -12.34 -13.34 0.02
N LYS A 459 -13.66 -13.49 0.08
CA LYS A 459 -14.58 -12.82 -0.85
C LYS A 459 -14.77 -11.36 -0.47
N ASP A 460 -14.69 -10.49 -1.45
CA ASP A 460 -15.05 -9.08 -1.34
C ASP A 460 -16.23 -8.78 -2.27
N ARG A 461 -17.04 -7.80 -1.87
CA ARG A 461 -18.25 -7.38 -2.56
C ARG A 461 -18.25 -5.87 -2.67
N ILE A 462 -18.38 -5.37 -3.90
CA ILE A 462 -18.34 -3.93 -4.18
C ILE A 462 -19.39 -3.58 -5.22
N GLY A 463 -20.08 -2.46 -5.03
CA GLY A 463 -20.92 -1.92 -6.09
C GLY A 463 -20.12 -1.06 -7.04
N PHE A 464 -20.62 -0.89 -8.26
CA PHE A 464 -20.00 -0.02 -9.23
C PHE A 464 -21.02 0.61 -10.17
N GLU A 465 -20.65 1.74 -10.77
CA GLU A 465 -21.31 2.29 -11.96
C GLU A 465 -20.29 2.52 -13.07
N ALA A 466 -20.56 1.99 -14.26
CA ALA A 466 -19.62 2.00 -15.38
C ALA A 466 -20.37 2.08 -16.73
N ALA A 467 -21.11 3.16 -16.96
CA ALA A 467 -21.96 3.31 -18.14
C ALA A 467 -21.16 3.28 -19.45
N ALA A 468 -20.19 4.18 -19.61
CA ALA A 468 -19.35 4.22 -20.81
C ALA A 468 -18.51 2.94 -20.98
N PRO A 469 -17.78 2.42 -19.96
CA PRO A 469 -17.00 1.19 -20.08
C PRO A 469 -17.81 0.00 -20.62
N LEU A 470 -18.99 -0.28 -20.05
CA LEU A 470 -19.77 -1.45 -20.46
C LEU A 470 -20.34 -1.31 -21.87
N VAL A 471 -20.77 -0.09 -22.25
CA VAL A 471 -21.24 0.20 -23.60
C VAL A 471 -20.09 0.04 -24.61
N ILE A 472 -18.90 0.58 -24.31
CA ILE A 472 -17.72 0.48 -25.17
C ILE A 472 -17.29 -0.97 -25.33
N ILE A 473 -17.13 -1.71 -24.23
CA ILE A 473 -16.70 -3.12 -24.25
C ILE A 473 -17.67 -3.95 -25.07
N LYS A 474 -18.99 -3.75 -24.89
CA LYS A 474 -19.98 -4.54 -25.61
C LYS A 474 -20.06 -4.18 -27.10
N ALA A 475 -19.89 -2.90 -27.43
CA ALA A 475 -19.84 -2.44 -28.82
C ALA A 475 -18.57 -2.94 -29.54
N HIS A 476 -17.42 -2.81 -28.89
CA HIS A 476 -16.14 -3.32 -29.36
C HIS A 476 -16.18 -4.84 -29.58
N HIS A 477 -16.68 -5.60 -28.60
CA HIS A 477 -16.91 -7.04 -28.73
C HIS A 477 -17.85 -7.38 -29.90
N ALA A 478 -18.92 -6.60 -30.10
CA ALA A 478 -19.82 -6.82 -31.24
C ALA A 478 -19.10 -6.64 -32.58
N LEU A 479 -18.30 -5.58 -32.72
CA LEU A 479 -17.51 -5.32 -33.92
C LEU A 479 -16.46 -6.42 -34.17
N GLU A 480 -15.75 -6.87 -33.14
CA GLU A 480 -14.72 -7.91 -33.26
C GLU A 480 -15.26 -9.23 -33.82
N LYS A 481 -16.49 -9.62 -33.44
CA LYS A 481 -17.12 -10.83 -33.98
C LYS A 481 -17.34 -10.80 -35.49
N HIS A 482 -17.45 -9.60 -36.06
CA HIS A 482 -17.62 -9.41 -37.50
C HIS A 482 -16.28 -9.34 -38.24
N VAL A 483 -15.21 -8.89 -37.60
CA VAL A 483 -13.95 -8.52 -38.30
C VAL A 483 -12.76 -9.41 -37.93
N LEU A 484 -12.92 -10.32 -36.98
CA LEU A 484 -11.90 -11.30 -36.55
C LEU A 484 -12.38 -12.74 -36.79
N THR A 485 -11.43 -13.62 -37.10
CA THR A 485 -11.71 -15.04 -37.28
C THR A 485 -11.97 -15.75 -35.94
N LYS A 486 -12.63 -16.92 -35.99
CA LYS A 486 -12.93 -17.77 -34.83
C LYS A 486 -11.71 -18.00 -33.92
N TRP A 487 -10.56 -18.32 -34.49
CA TRP A 487 -9.37 -18.66 -33.70
C TRP A 487 -8.62 -17.45 -33.15
N GLN A 488 -8.74 -16.28 -33.80
CA GLN A 488 -8.26 -15.03 -33.21
C GLN A 488 -9.07 -14.69 -31.95
N LEU A 489 -10.41 -14.77 -32.04
CA LEU A 489 -11.29 -14.54 -30.89
C LEU A 489 -10.99 -15.53 -29.75
N TYR A 490 -10.92 -16.83 -30.05
CA TYR A 490 -10.66 -17.88 -29.06
C TYR A 490 -9.39 -17.66 -28.22
N TRP A 491 -8.28 -17.28 -28.86
CA TRP A 491 -7.02 -17.03 -28.15
C TRP A 491 -7.01 -15.67 -27.46
N LYS A 492 -7.61 -14.64 -28.10
CA LYS A 492 -7.73 -13.32 -27.51
C LYS A 492 -8.50 -13.34 -26.20
N ASP A 493 -9.63 -14.05 -26.16
CA ASP A 493 -10.48 -14.11 -24.97
C ASP A 493 -9.75 -14.76 -23.77
N GLN A 494 -8.99 -15.82 -24.00
CA GLN A 494 -8.18 -16.47 -22.94
C GLN A 494 -7.08 -15.55 -22.41
N LEU A 495 -6.36 -14.88 -23.32
CA LEU A 495 -5.30 -13.95 -22.93
C LEU A 495 -5.88 -12.73 -22.21
N ALA A 496 -7.05 -12.23 -22.63
CA ALA A 496 -7.71 -11.10 -22.03
C ALA A 496 -8.23 -11.39 -20.61
N ASP A 497 -8.80 -12.57 -20.38
CA ASP A 497 -9.24 -13.00 -19.05
C ASP A 497 -8.06 -13.06 -18.06
N TRP A 498 -6.97 -13.68 -18.49
CA TRP A 498 -5.75 -13.76 -17.69
C TRP A 498 -5.12 -12.38 -17.46
N TYR A 499 -5.04 -11.54 -18.51
CA TYR A 499 -4.54 -10.17 -18.42
C TYR A 499 -5.36 -9.32 -17.44
N GLY A 500 -6.69 -9.43 -17.49
CA GLY A 500 -7.59 -8.75 -16.55
C GLY A 500 -7.37 -9.20 -15.11
N THR A 501 -7.15 -10.50 -14.89
CA THR A 501 -6.83 -11.04 -13.56
C THR A 501 -5.52 -10.46 -13.02
N MET A 502 -4.46 -10.44 -13.83
CA MET A 502 -3.16 -9.87 -13.43
C MET A 502 -3.25 -8.37 -13.13
N LEU A 503 -4.02 -7.62 -13.92
CA LEU A 503 -4.30 -6.21 -13.62
C LEU A 503 -5.03 -6.06 -12.29
N HIS A 504 -6.05 -6.89 -12.03
CA HIS A 504 -6.82 -6.85 -10.79
C HIS A 504 -5.94 -7.14 -9.56
N GLU A 505 -5.00 -8.08 -9.69
CA GLU A 505 -4.05 -8.48 -8.63
C GLU A 505 -2.84 -7.54 -8.49
N GLY A 506 -2.76 -6.47 -9.27
CA GLY A 506 -1.67 -5.48 -9.17
C GLY A 506 -0.36 -5.89 -9.86
N GLN A 507 -0.39 -6.94 -10.69
CA GLN A 507 0.80 -7.50 -11.35
C GLN A 507 1.10 -6.89 -12.74
N TYR A 508 0.60 -5.68 -13.00
CA TYR A 508 0.79 -4.96 -14.26
C TYR A 508 2.26 -4.82 -14.71
N LEU A 509 3.19 -4.71 -13.74
CA LEU A 509 4.62 -4.52 -13.99
C LEU A 509 5.34 -5.81 -14.40
N ASP A 510 4.67 -6.96 -14.38
CA ASP A 510 5.25 -8.20 -14.89
C ASP A 510 5.51 -8.09 -16.42
N PRO A 511 6.72 -8.45 -16.91
CA PRO A 511 7.05 -8.37 -18.33
C PRO A 511 6.07 -9.08 -19.27
N VAL A 512 5.43 -10.17 -18.81
CA VAL A 512 4.46 -10.92 -19.63
C VAL A 512 3.24 -10.06 -20.03
N MET A 513 2.91 -9.05 -19.23
CA MET A 513 1.85 -8.09 -19.55
C MET A 513 2.13 -7.40 -20.90
N ARG A 514 3.39 -7.01 -21.17
CA ARG A 514 3.78 -6.40 -22.45
C ARG A 514 3.65 -7.38 -23.62
N ASN A 515 3.90 -8.67 -23.37
CA ASN A 515 3.80 -9.70 -24.41
C ASN A 515 2.33 -9.92 -24.81
N ILE A 516 1.42 -9.94 -23.84
CA ILE A 516 -0.01 -10.06 -24.10
C ILE A 516 -0.55 -8.80 -24.79
N GLU A 517 -0.15 -7.61 -24.34
CA GLU A 517 -0.53 -6.35 -24.98
C GLU A 517 -0.10 -6.29 -26.45
N SER A 518 1.07 -6.84 -26.79
CA SER A 518 1.52 -6.95 -28.19
C SER A 518 0.57 -7.83 -29.03
N PHE A 519 0.06 -8.91 -28.45
CA PHE A 519 -0.95 -9.75 -29.10
C PHE A 519 -2.28 -9.00 -29.26
N LEU A 520 -2.75 -8.34 -28.19
CA LEU A 520 -3.99 -7.57 -28.20
C LEU A 520 -3.94 -6.44 -29.23
N GLU A 521 -2.85 -5.68 -29.29
CA GLU A 521 -2.68 -4.62 -30.28
C GLU A 521 -2.64 -5.17 -31.71
N ALA A 522 -1.96 -6.30 -31.93
CA ALA A 522 -1.92 -6.95 -33.23
C ALA A 522 -3.30 -7.45 -33.70
N SER A 523 -4.20 -7.85 -32.78
CA SER A 523 -5.55 -8.28 -33.14
C SER A 523 -6.43 -7.12 -33.61
N GLN A 524 -6.12 -5.88 -33.23
CA GLN A 524 -6.98 -4.72 -33.54
C GLN A 524 -6.85 -4.17 -34.97
N LYS A 525 -5.96 -4.72 -35.81
CA LYS A 525 -5.67 -4.19 -37.16
C LYS A 525 -6.91 -3.95 -38.04
N THR A 526 -7.92 -4.82 -37.96
CA THR A 526 -9.16 -4.77 -38.75
C THR A 526 -10.37 -4.30 -37.94
N VAL A 527 -10.21 -3.98 -36.66
CA VAL A 527 -11.30 -3.57 -35.76
C VAL A 527 -11.65 -2.11 -35.99
N THR A 528 -12.23 -1.83 -37.15
CA THR A 528 -12.62 -0.49 -37.59
C THR A 528 -14.04 -0.53 -38.12
N GLY A 529 -14.91 0.35 -37.64
CA GLY A 529 -16.32 0.36 -38.01
C GLY A 529 -17.19 1.22 -37.09
N VAL A 530 -18.48 1.17 -37.34
CA VAL A 530 -19.52 1.88 -36.57
C VAL A 530 -20.41 0.85 -35.90
N VAL A 531 -20.78 1.11 -34.64
CA VAL A 531 -21.69 0.26 -33.87
C VAL A 531 -22.87 1.09 -33.39
N SER A 532 -24.08 0.71 -33.77
CA SER A 532 -25.30 1.38 -33.33
C SER A 532 -25.77 0.80 -31.99
N VAL A 533 -25.99 1.65 -31.01
CA VAL A 533 -26.36 1.29 -29.64
C VAL A 533 -27.64 2.02 -29.23
N TYR A 534 -28.63 1.27 -28.78
CA TYR A 534 -29.84 1.80 -28.17
C TYR A 534 -29.66 1.93 -26.66
N LEU A 535 -29.90 3.12 -26.11
CA LEU A 535 -29.85 3.45 -24.69
C LEU A 535 -31.26 3.63 -24.15
N ALA A 536 -31.53 3.06 -22.98
CA ALA A 536 -32.76 3.23 -22.22
C ALA A 536 -32.46 3.13 -20.71
N PRO A 537 -33.41 3.50 -19.83
CA PRO A 537 -33.20 3.38 -18.39
C PRO A 537 -32.70 1.99 -18.00
N TYR A 538 -31.57 1.96 -17.28
CA TYR A 538 -30.90 0.78 -16.75
C TYR A 538 -30.44 -0.26 -17.77
N ARG A 539 -30.53 0.01 -19.09
CA ARG A 539 -30.17 -0.96 -20.13
C ARG A 539 -29.66 -0.33 -21.41
N PHE A 540 -28.90 -1.11 -22.15
CA PHE A 540 -28.54 -0.79 -23.52
C PHE A 540 -28.64 -2.03 -24.41
N GLN A 541 -28.70 -1.83 -25.72
CA GLN A 541 -28.77 -2.91 -26.69
C GLN A 541 -27.92 -2.56 -27.92
N ILE A 542 -27.08 -3.49 -28.36
CA ILE A 542 -26.40 -3.37 -29.66
C ILE A 542 -27.42 -3.68 -30.75
N LEU A 543 -27.61 -2.74 -31.69
CA LEU A 543 -28.56 -2.88 -32.79
C LEU A 543 -27.91 -3.50 -34.03
N GLY A 544 -26.66 -3.15 -34.31
CA GLY A 544 -25.94 -3.62 -35.50
C GLY A 544 -24.58 -2.95 -35.63
N ILE A 545 -23.81 -3.40 -36.62
CA ILE A 545 -22.50 -2.84 -36.95
C ILE A 545 -22.41 -2.52 -38.44
N THR A 546 -21.45 -1.68 -38.81
CA THR A 546 -21.01 -1.49 -40.19
C THR A 546 -19.49 -1.42 -40.21
N SER A 547 -18.84 -2.20 -41.07
CA SER A 547 -17.37 -2.24 -41.15
C SER A 547 -16.91 -2.51 -42.59
N PRO A 548 -15.81 -1.87 -43.05
CA PRO A 548 -15.14 -2.26 -44.29
C PRO A 548 -14.46 -3.65 -44.20
N HIS A 549 -14.42 -4.26 -43.01
CA HIS A 549 -13.80 -5.56 -42.77
C HIS A 549 -14.81 -6.62 -42.32
N ASP A 550 -16.10 -6.41 -42.56
CA ASP A 550 -17.14 -7.36 -42.15
C ASP A 550 -17.01 -8.70 -42.90
N LEU A 551 -16.70 -9.76 -42.15
CA LEU A 551 -16.58 -11.13 -42.63
C LEU A 551 -17.95 -11.78 -42.91
N MET A 552 -19.05 -11.12 -42.51
CA MET A 552 -20.43 -11.47 -42.89
C MET A 552 -20.79 -10.96 -44.30
N SER A 553 -19.79 -10.75 -45.17
CA SER A 553 -20.02 -10.28 -46.54
C SER A 553 -20.93 -11.25 -47.33
N PRO A 554 -22.00 -10.74 -47.96
CA PRO A 554 -22.92 -11.55 -48.75
C PRO A 554 -22.26 -12.19 -49.98
N GLU A 555 -21.05 -11.75 -50.38
CA GLU A 555 -20.28 -12.35 -51.48
C GLU A 555 -19.94 -13.83 -51.23
N PHE A 556 -19.75 -14.24 -49.97
CA PHE A 556 -19.30 -15.60 -49.64
C PHE A 556 -20.44 -16.53 -49.25
N SER A 557 -21.46 -16.00 -48.56
CA SER A 557 -22.60 -16.78 -48.10
C SER A 557 -23.77 -15.87 -47.73
N VAL A 558 -24.96 -16.20 -48.21
CA VAL A 558 -26.21 -15.67 -47.68
C VAL A 558 -26.86 -16.77 -46.87
N TYR A 559 -26.97 -16.55 -45.56
CA TYR A 559 -27.54 -17.52 -44.64
C TYR A 559 -28.94 -17.95 -45.12
N ASN A 560 -29.16 -19.27 -45.23
CA ASN A 560 -30.39 -19.91 -45.73
C ASN A 560 -30.73 -19.75 -47.22
N GLU A 561 -29.92 -19.08 -48.05
CA GLU A 561 -30.30 -18.82 -49.45
C GLU A 561 -29.29 -19.38 -50.46
N ALA A 562 -27.99 -19.12 -50.29
CA ALA A 562 -26.98 -19.56 -51.23
C ALA A 562 -25.58 -19.66 -50.59
N TYR A 563 -24.85 -20.71 -50.97
CA TYR A 563 -23.42 -20.86 -50.69
C TYR A 563 -22.68 -21.14 -51.99
N HIS A 564 -21.62 -20.37 -52.25
CA HIS A 564 -20.85 -20.46 -53.51
C HIS A 564 -19.40 -20.92 -53.29
N ALA A 565 -18.93 -20.95 -52.04
CA ALA A 565 -17.52 -21.20 -51.71
C ALA A 565 -17.17 -22.69 -51.45
N TRP A 566 -18.15 -23.57 -51.20
CA TRP A 566 -17.93 -25.01 -50.99
C TRP A 566 -19.14 -25.82 -51.49
N THR A 567 -18.92 -27.11 -51.74
CA THR A 567 -19.99 -28.04 -52.16
C THR A 567 -20.54 -28.85 -50.98
N GLY A 568 -21.69 -29.49 -51.18
CA GLY A 568 -22.21 -30.46 -50.21
C GLY A 568 -21.31 -31.69 -50.02
N GLU A 569 -20.47 -32.03 -51.00
CA GLU A 569 -19.50 -33.11 -50.87
C GLU A 569 -18.35 -32.73 -49.93
N ASP A 570 -17.83 -31.51 -50.06
CA ASP A 570 -16.79 -30.97 -49.17
C ASP A 570 -17.25 -30.99 -47.71
N ALA A 571 -18.48 -30.53 -47.45
CA ALA A 571 -19.06 -30.52 -46.11
C ALA A 571 -19.20 -31.94 -45.53
N ARG A 572 -19.63 -32.92 -46.32
CA ARG A 572 -19.71 -34.34 -45.90
C ARG A 572 -18.32 -34.91 -45.59
N GLY A 573 -17.35 -34.65 -46.46
CA GLY A 573 -15.96 -35.09 -46.27
C GLY A 573 -15.35 -34.50 -45.00
N PHE A 574 -15.47 -33.18 -44.82
CA PHE A 574 -14.98 -32.48 -43.64
C PHE A 574 -15.64 -33.01 -42.35
N SER A 575 -16.96 -33.20 -42.35
CA SER A 575 -17.69 -33.72 -41.20
C SER A 575 -17.21 -35.12 -40.81
N LYS A 576 -17.00 -36.00 -41.79
CA LYS A 576 -16.47 -37.35 -41.58
C LYS A 576 -15.06 -37.32 -40.97
N MET A 577 -14.20 -36.43 -41.45
CA MET A 577 -12.83 -36.29 -40.95
C MET A 577 -12.80 -35.71 -39.53
N LEU A 578 -13.58 -34.66 -39.26
CA LEU A 578 -13.64 -34.04 -37.94
C LEU A 578 -14.17 -35.00 -36.87
N ALA A 579 -15.17 -35.81 -37.21
CA ALA A 579 -15.75 -36.81 -36.30
C ALA A 579 -14.81 -38.00 -36.01
N ASN A 580 -13.79 -38.24 -36.84
CA ASN A 580 -13.02 -39.48 -36.80
C ASN A 580 -12.30 -39.72 -35.46
N GLN A 581 -11.71 -38.67 -34.86
CA GLN A 581 -11.01 -38.79 -33.58
C GLN A 581 -11.96 -39.19 -32.44
N SER A 582 -13.10 -38.50 -32.30
CA SER A 582 -14.12 -38.82 -31.30
C SER A 582 -14.73 -40.21 -31.55
N MET A 583 -14.98 -40.57 -32.81
CA MET A 583 -15.48 -41.89 -33.18
C MET A 583 -14.52 -43.01 -32.74
N ILE A 584 -13.20 -42.84 -32.95
CA ILE A 584 -12.19 -43.79 -32.48
C ILE A 584 -12.21 -43.89 -30.95
N TYR A 585 -12.23 -42.74 -30.25
CA TYR A 585 -12.30 -42.72 -28.78
C TYR A 585 -13.47 -43.55 -28.25
N TYR A 586 -14.68 -43.34 -28.80
CA TYR A 586 -15.87 -44.09 -28.37
C TYR A 586 -15.85 -45.55 -28.79
N LYS A 587 -15.21 -45.91 -29.91
CA LYS A 587 -15.07 -47.32 -30.30
C LYS A 587 -14.11 -48.09 -29.40
N VAL A 588 -13.02 -47.45 -28.97
CA VAL A 588 -12.01 -48.08 -28.10
C VAL A 588 -12.48 -48.13 -26.65
N ASN A 589 -13.15 -47.08 -26.16
CA ASN A 589 -13.54 -46.94 -24.76
C ASN A 589 -15.02 -47.26 -24.49
N ARG A 590 -15.71 -47.93 -25.42
CA ARG A 590 -17.02 -48.51 -25.14
C ARG A 590 -16.81 -49.76 -24.27
N ASN A 591 -16.97 -49.60 -22.95
CA ASN A 591 -17.24 -50.73 -22.06
C ASN A 591 -18.67 -51.23 -22.32
N ASP A 592 -18.86 -52.55 -22.27
CA ASP A 592 -20.14 -53.27 -22.39
C ASP A 592 -21.11 -52.96 -21.22
N GLU A 593 -21.45 -51.69 -20.97
CA GLU A 593 -22.47 -51.28 -19.98
C GLU A 593 -23.76 -50.76 -20.65
N GLN A 594 -24.02 -51.23 -21.88
CA GLN A 594 -25.36 -51.18 -22.49
C GLN A 594 -25.64 -52.50 -23.22
N SER A 595 -25.88 -53.55 -22.42
CA SER A 595 -26.69 -54.72 -22.78
C SER A 595 -27.85 -54.84 -21.81
#